data_AF-A0A2G1WGU6-F1
#
_entry.id   AF-A0A2G1WGU6-F1
#
_cell.length_a   1.000
_cell.length_b   1.000
_cell.length_c   1.000
_cell.angle_alpha   90.00
_cell.angle_beta   90.00
_cell.angle_gamma   90.00
#
_symmetry.space_group_name_H-M   'P 1'
#
loop_
_entity.id
_entity.type
_entity.pdbx_description
1 polymer ?
#
loop_
_entity_poly.entity_id
_entity_poly.type
_entity_poly.pdbx_seq_one_letter_code
_entity_poly.pdbx_strand_id
1 'polypeptide(L)'
;MAESAVSHSHPLDTMLAVSDVIRNDRLAKLYARVLELDSPTVKELSEGIKSSTTTIYEDIKHLVEINLLERVTETQPYRYRASQVDMTIQAGGETFQITPTLLVALAERHSNENISLYIDRHGVSGLVTAIEYGRAYTQSKMNARIMAREQEIPVLEAETILQELQEIILEAEPDISTSLNIEELDAAVDERPDE
;
A
#
# COMPACT_ATOMS: atom_id res chain seq x y z
N MET A 1 20.65 -30.70 9.87
CA MET A 1 20.30 -29.28 9.94
C MET A 1 19.67 -28.97 8.60
N ALA A 2 18.34 -28.86 8.56
CA ALA A 2 17.62 -28.57 7.34
C ALA A 2 17.49 -27.05 7.25
N GLU A 3 18.12 -26.43 6.25
CA GLU A 3 17.70 -25.11 5.77
C GLU A 3 16.24 -25.26 5.36
N SER A 4 15.36 -24.58 6.08
CA SER A 4 13.97 -24.40 5.66
C SER A 4 13.99 -23.75 4.29
N ALA A 5 13.69 -24.53 3.24
CA ALA A 5 13.40 -23.98 1.93
C ALA A 5 12.16 -23.09 2.09
N VAL A 6 12.38 -21.79 2.25
CA VAL A 6 11.32 -20.80 2.10
C VAL A 6 10.77 -21.03 0.71
N SER A 7 9.60 -21.63 0.61
CA SER A 7 8.89 -21.79 -0.66
C SER A 7 8.48 -20.39 -1.08
N HIS A 8 9.37 -19.69 -1.80
CA HIS A 8 9.03 -18.43 -2.41
C HIS A 8 7.89 -18.75 -3.37
N SER A 9 6.71 -18.15 -3.15
CA SER A 9 5.59 -18.29 -4.07
C SER A 9 6.09 -17.94 -5.46
N HIS A 10 5.69 -18.74 -6.46
CA HIS A 10 6.10 -18.45 -7.82
C HIS A 10 5.58 -17.04 -8.19
N PRO A 11 6.33 -16.19 -8.93
CA PRO A 11 5.90 -14.82 -9.19
C PRO A 11 4.49 -14.70 -9.80
N LEU A 12 4.08 -15.69 -10.61
CA LEU A 12 2.72 -15.78 -11.13
C LEU A 12 1.67 -16.01 -10.04
N ASP A 13 1.96 -16.78 -8.99
CA ASP A 13 1.03 -17.01 -7.88
C ASP A 13 0.84 -15.72 -7.09
N THR A 14 1.92 -14.99 -6.82
CA THR A 14 1.87 -13.66 -6.19
C THR A 14 1.05 -12.69 -7.05
N MET A 15 1.22 -12.72 -8.37
CA MET A 15 0.46 -11.87 -9.30
C MET A 15 -1.03 -12.18 -9.27
N LEU A 16 -1.39 -13.47 -9.25
CA LEU A 16 -2.78 -13.91 -9.15
C LEU A 16 -3.39 -13.53 -7.79
N ALA A 17 -2.65 -13.71 -6.69
CA ALA A 17 -3.07 -13.31 -5.36
C ALA A 17 -3.35 -11.81 -5.27
N VAL A 18 -2.42 -10.99 -5.76
CA VAL A 18 -2.59 -9.52 -5.85
C VAL A 18 -3.78 -9.18 -6.74
N SER A 19 -3.92 -9.81 -7.91
CA SER A 19 -5.06 -9.55 -8.79
C SER A 19 -6.40 -9.88 -8.14
N ASP A 20 -6.46 -10.87 -7.27
CA ASP A 20 -7.69 -11.24 -6.58
C ASP A 20 -8.10 -10.15 -5.59
N VAL A 21 -7.14 -9.62 -4.82
CA VAL A 21 -7.38 -8.50 -3.90
C VAL A 21 -7.74 -7.22 -4.65
N ILE A 22 -7.10 -6.93 -5.79
CA ILE A 22 -7.43 -5.76 -6.63
C ILE A 22 -8.90 -5.79 -7.09
N ARG A 23 -9.46 -6.98 -7.32
CA ARG A 23 -10.85 -7.15 -7.79
C ARG A 23 -11.86 -7.22 -6.66
N ASN A 24 -11.42 -7.24 -5.40
CA ASN A 24 -12.28 -7.51 -4.26
C ASN A 24 -12.01 -6.54 -3.11
N ASP A 25 -12.82 -5.49 -3.04
CA ASP A 25 -12.72 -4.43 -2.03
C ASP A 25 -12.76 -4.97 -0.58
N ARG A 26 -13.44 -6.10 -0.33
CA ARG A 26 -13.48 -6.70 1.01
C ARG A 26 -12.13 -7.29 1.41
N LEU A 27 -11.45 -7.95 0.47
CA LEU A 27 -10.11 -8.48 0.70
C LEU A 27 -9.09 -7.36 0.88
N ALA A 28 -9.17 -6.30 0.07
CA ALA A 28 -8.30 -5.14 0.19
C ALA A 28 -8.42 -4.48 1.57
N LYS A 29 -9.67 -4.27 2.04
CA LYS A 29 -9.95 -3.75 3.38
C LYS A 29 -9.41 -4.61 4.50
N LEU A 30 -9.58 -5.94 4.41
CA LEU A 30 -9.06 -6.83 5.44
C LEU A 30 -7.54 -6.89 5.45
N TYR A 31 -6.90 -6.90 4.28
CA TYR A 31 -5.44 -6.80 4.18
C TYR A 31 -4.93 -5.50 4.82
N ALA A 32 -5.49 -4.35 4.45
CA ALA A 32 -5.13 -3.05 5.00
C ALA A 32 -5.32 -2.99 6.52
N ARG A 33 -6.45 -3.49 7.03
CA ARG A 33 -6.74 -3.59 8.48
C ARG A 33 -5.73 -4.44 9.23
N VAL A 34 -5.27 -5.54 8.63
CA VAL A 34 -4.25 -6.40 9.24
C VAL A 34 -2.89 -5.71 9.25
N LEU A 35 -2.56 -4.96 8.19
CA LEU A 35 -1.34 -4.17 8.12
C LEU A 35 -1.34 -3.05 9.18
N GLU A 36 -2.45 -2.31 9.31
CA GLU A 36 -2.68 -1.24 10.30
C GLU A 36 -2.50 -1.73 11.74
N LEU A 37 -3.14 -2.85 12.09
CA LEU A 37 -3.23 -3.31 13.48
C LEU A 37 -2.04 -4.16 13.96
N ASP A 38 -1.09 -4.48 13.08
CA ASP A 38 0.09 -5.33 13.32
C ASP A 38 -0.20 -6.58 14.20
N SER A 39 -0.63 -7.67 13.56
CA SER A 39 -0.96 -8.94 14.23
C SER A 39 -2.33 -9.03 14.94
N PRO A 40 -3.45 -8.52 14.36
CA PRO A 40 -4.77 -8.64 14.97
C PRO A 40 -5.33 -10.07 14.91
N THR A 41 -6.29 -10.30 15.79
CA THR A 41 -7.19 -11.46 15.77
C THR A 41 -8.39 -11.19 14.86
N VAL A 42 -9.10 -12.24 14.44
CA VAL A 42 -10.36 -12.07 13.67
C VAL A 42 -11.40 -11.22 14.42
N LYS A 43 -11.40 -11.29 15.76
CA LYS A 43 -12.30 -10.48 16.58
C LYS A 43 -11.99 -8.99 16.43
N GLU A 44 -10.73 -8.60 16.60
CA GLU A 44 -10.27 -7.21 16.43
C GLU A 44 -10.54 -6.73 14.99
N LEU A 45 -10.32 -7.58 13.98
CA LEU A 45 -10.63 -7.27 12.58
C LEU A 45 -12.12 -7.04 12.33
N SER A 46 -12.99 -7.74 13.07
CA SER A 46 -14.45 -7.59 12.91
C SER A 46 -15.00 -6.29 13.49
N GLU A 47 -14.22 -5.58 14.32
CA GLU A 47 -14.64 -4.32 14.91
C GLU A 47 -14.69 -3.22 13.83
N GLY A 48 -15.90 -2.71 13.57
CA GLY A 48 -16.15 -1.64 12.59
C GLY A 48 -16.43 -2.09 11.16
N ILE A 49 -16.28 -3.38 10.83
CA ILE A 49 -16.60 -3.91 9.51
C ILE A 49 -18.08 -4.33 9.44
N LYS A 50 -18.82 -3.77 8.49
CA LYS A 50 -20.21 -4.17 8.18
C LYS A 50 -20.23 -5.48 7.38
N SER A 51 -19.78 -6.58 7.98
CA SER A 51 -19.84 -7.94 7.39
C SER A 51 -20.13 -8.97 8.48
N SER A 52 -20.68 -10.12 8.09
CA SER A 52 -20.90 -11.20 9.06
C SER A 52 -19.57 -11.77 9.53
N THR A 53 -19.52 -12.24 10.78
CA THR A 53 -18.32 -12.89 11.33
C THR A 53 -17.87 -14.06 10.46
N THR A 54 -18.80 -14.90 9.98
CA THR A 54 -18.49 -16.01 9.07
C THR A 54 -17.78 -15.54 7.81
N THR A 55 -18.27 -14.47 7.19
CA THR A 55 -17.67 -13.95 5.95
C THR A 55 -16.29 -13.34 6.18
N ILE A 56 -16.03 -12.78 7.36
CA ILE A 56 -14.68 -12.32 7.73
C ILE A 56 -13.74 -13.50 7.90
N TYR A 57 -14.17 -14.59 8.56
CA TYR A 57 -13.35 -15.80 8.67
C TYR A 57 -13.04 -16.42 7.30
N GLU A 58 -14.00 -16.44 6.38
CA GLU A 58 -13.82 -16.93 5.01
C GLU A 58 -12.80 -16.08 4.24
N ASP A 59 -12.93 -14.76 4.28
CA ASP A 59 -11.98 -13.85 3.62
C ASP A 59 -10.57 -13.96 4.23
N ILE A 60 -10.45 -14.06 5.55
CA ILE A 60 -9.14 -14.22 6.21
C ILE A 60 -8.51 -15.55 5.81
N LYS A 61 -9.29 -16.63 5.80
CA LYS A 61 -8.83 -17.94 5.32
C LYS A 61 -8.35 -17.84 3.88
N HIS A 62 -9.11 -17.17 3.03
CA HIS A 62 -8.76 -16.97 1.62
C HIS A 62 -7.46 -16.17 1.45
N LEU A 63 -7.30 -15.05 2.17
CA LEU A 63 -6.07 -14.26 2.16
C LEU A 63 -4.84 -15.06 2.64
N VAL A 64 -5.01 -15.97 3.60
CA VAL A 64 -3.96 -16.91 4.02
C VAL A 64 -3.66 -17.94 2.93
N GLU A 65 -4.67 -18.48 2.26
CA GLU A 65 -4.51 -19.45 1.17
C GLU A 65 -3.74 -18.87 -0.03
N ILE A 66 -3.92 -17.58 -0.32
CA ILE A 66 -3.19 -16.87 -1.39
C ILE A 66 -1.89 -16.20 -0.90
N ASN A 67 -1.43 -16.50 0.32
CA ASN A 67 -0.19 -16.01 0.94
C ASN A 67 -0.10 -14.48 1.12
N LEU A 68 -1.21 -13.76 1.16
CA LEU A 68 -1.23 -12.34 1.49
C LEU A 68 -1.38 -12.06 2.98
N LEU A 69 -1.84 -13.05 3.74
CA LEU A 69 -1.77 -13.06 5.19
C LEU A 69 -1.04 -14.31 5.70
N GLU A 70 -0.36 -14.18 6.83
CA GLU A 70 0.27 -15.28 7.54
C GLU A 70 -0.37 -15.41 8.94
N ARG A 71 -0.71 -16.63 9.35
CA ARG A 71 -1.08 -16.89 10.75
C ARG A 71 0.20 -17.03 11.58
N VAL A 72 0.37 -16.15 12.56
CA VAL A 72 1.61 -16.06 13.37
C VAL A 72 1.50 -16.66 14.77
N THR A 73 0.35 -17.26 15.12
CA THR A 73 0.18 -18.01 16.38
C THR A 73 -0.28 -19.43 16.12
N GLU A 74 0.20 -20.35 16.95
CA GLU A 74 -0.16 -21.78 16.89
C GLU A 74 -1.45 -22.10 17.65
N THR A 75 -1.81 -21.26 18.63
CA THR A 75 -2.95 -21.45 19.51
C THR A 75 -3.93 -20.30 19.42
N GLN A 76 -5.17 -20.57 19.84
CA GLN A 76 -6.21 -19.55 19.87
C GLN A 76 -5.97 -18.51 20.99
N PRO A 77 -6.36 -17.24 20.78
CA PRO A 77 -6.91 -16.71 19.53
C PRO A 77 -5.82 -16.58 18.45
N TYR A 78 -6.16 -16.96 17.22
CA TYR A 78 -5.23 -16.86 16.09
C TYR A 78 -5.00 -15.40 15.70
N ARG A 79 -3.73 -15.04 15.49
CA ARG A 79 -3.29 -13.72 15.03
C ARG A 79 -2.73 -13.81 13.61
N TYR A 80 -2.89 -12.73 12.86
CA TYR A 80 -2.53 -12.68 11.44
C TYR A 80 -1.66 -11.48 11.13
N ARG A 81 -0.62 -11.68 10.34
CA ARG A 81 0.26 -10.62 9.83
C ARG A 81 0.07 -10.47 8.33
N ALA A 82 0.10 -9.24 7.83
CA ALA A 82 0.09 -8.96 6.42
C ALA A 82 1.44 -9.32 5.80
N SER A 83 1.42 -10.10 4.72
CA SER A 83 2.63 -10.37 3.94
C SER A 83 3.09 -9.09 3.26
N GLN A 84 4.41 -8.85 3.26
CA GLN A 84 5.00 -7.83 2.42
C GLN A 84 4.83 -8.25 0.96
N VAL A 85 4.08 -7.46 0.20
CA VAL A 85 3.99 -7.63 -1.25
C VAL A 85 5.14 -6.85 -1.84
N ASP A 86 6.10 -7.52 -2.48
CA ASP A 86 7.14 -6.86 -3.25
C ASP A 86 7.22 -7.55 -4.62
N MET A 87 6.59 -6.91 -5.61
CA MET A 87 6.60 -7.39 -6.98
C MET A 87 7.00 -6.26 -7.91
N THR A 88 8.03 -6.52 -8.71
CA THR A 88 8.43 -5.64 -9.81
C THR A 88 7.90 -6.20 -11.13
N ILE A 89 7.14 -5.38 -11.86
CA ILE A 89 6.60 -5.71 -13.19
C ILE A 89 7.38 -4.88 -14.22
N GLN A 90 7.98 -5.55 -15.20
CA GLN A 90 8.61 -4.91 -16.36
C GLN A 90 7.75 -5.11 -17.60
N ALA A 91 7.25 -4.02 -18.17
CA ALA A 91 6.40 -4.06 -19.36
C ALA A 91 6.65 -2.81 -20.22
N GLY A 92 6.86 -2.98 -21.52
CA GLY A 92 6.98 -1.85 -22.45
C GLY A 92 8.17 -0.91 -22.21
N GLY A 93 9.18 -1.34 -21.46
CA GLY A 93 10.32 -0.48 -21.06
C GLY A 93 10.09 0.28 -19.75
N GLU A 94 8.90 0.16 -19.16
CA GLU A 94 8.56 0.71 -17.86
C GLU A 94 8.72 -0.36 -16.78
N THR A 95 9.01 0.09 -15.56
CA THR A 95 9.17 -0.78 -14.37
C THR A 95 8.24 -0.26 -13.29
N PHE A 96 7.28 -1.09 -12.89
CA PHE A 96 6.31 -0.76 -11.84
C PHE A 96 6.54 -1.63 -10.62
N GLN A 97 6.39 -1.04 -9.44
CA GLN A 97 6.43 -1.77 -8.18
C GLN A 97 5.04 -1.88 -7.58
N ILE A 98 4.62 -3.12 -7.31
CA ILE A 98 3.43 -3.40 -6.50
C ILE A 98 3.88 -3.65 -5.07
N THR A 99 3.43 -2.79 -4.17
CA THR A 99 3.70 -2.84 -2.73
C THR A 99 2.40 -2.90 -1.92
N PRO A 100 2.44 -3.10 -0.59
CA PRO A 100 1.24 -3.04 0.25
C PRO A 100 0.43 -1.75 0.08
N THR A 101 1.10 -0.63 -0.21
CA THR A 101 0.48 0.69 -0.46
C THR A 101 -0.61 0.65 -1.53
N LEU A 102 -0.45 -0.13 -2.60
CA LEU A 102 -1.52 -0.27 -3.60
C LEU A 102 -2.77 -0.89 -2.98
N LEU A 103 -2.62 -1.95 -2.17
CA LEU A 103 -3.73 -2.65 -1.56
C LEU A 103 -4.42 -1.79 -0.50
N VAL A 104 -3.65 -0.99 0.26
CA VAL A 104 -4.17 -0.01 1.21
C VAL A 104 -4.93 1.10 0.48
N ALA A 105 -4.38 1.66 -0.59
CA ALA A 105 -5.07 2.68 -1.38
C ALA A 105 -6.38 2.16 -2.00
N LEU A 106 -6.42 0.89 -2.42
CA LEU A 106 -7.67 0.26 -2.89
C LEU A 106 -8.69 0.04 -1.77
N ALA A 107 -8.24 -0.24 -0.54
CA ALA A 107 -9.13 -0.36 0.61
C ALA A 107 -9.87 0.96 0.92
N GLU A 108 -9.20 2.09 0.69
CA GLU A 108 -9.74 3.43 0.91
C GLU A 108 -10.82 3.86 -0.09
N ARG A 109 -11.02 3.12 -1.20
CA ARG A 109 -12.00 3.47 -2.24
C ARG A 109 -13.40 3.79 -1.72
N HIS A 110 -13.83 3.17 -0.63
CA HIS A 110 -15.18 3.39 -0.07
C HIS A 110 -15.27 4.54 0.94
N SER A 111 -14.16 4.89 1.59
CA SER A 111 -14.07 5.94 2.63
C SER A 111 -13.54 7.26 2.07
N ASN A 112 -12.81 7.21 0.96
CA ASN A 112 -12.12 8.33 0.35
C ASN A 112 -12.65 8.60 -1.06
N GLU A 113 -13.46 9.65 -1.19
CA GLU A 113 -14.08 10.04 -2.46
C GLU A 113 -13.04 10.44 -3.51
N ASN A 114 -11.94 11.08 -3.10
CA ASN A 114 -10.89 11.52 -4.00
C ASN A 114 -10.16 10.32 -4.63
N ILE A 115 -9.79 9.33 -3.82
CA ILE A 115 -9.21 8.06 -4.29
C ILE A 115 -10.19 7.33 -5.22
N SER A 116 -11.47 7.23 -4.84
CA SER A 116 -12.49 6.58 -5.67
C SER A 116 -12.62 7.25 -7.03
N LEU A 117 -12.74 8.58 -7.05
CA LEU A 117 -12.91 9.36 -8.27
C LEU A 117 -11.68 9.27 -9.18
N TYR A 118 -10.48 9.26 -8.60
CA TYR A 118 -9.25 9.07 -9.34
C TYR A 118 -9.18 7.68 -9.99
N ILE A 119 -9.49 6.62 -9.25
CA ILE A 119 -9.57 5.25 -9.78
C ILE A 119 -10.63 5.15 -10.89
N ASP A 120 -11.79 5.79 -10.72
CA ASP A 120 -12.87 5.74 -11.72
C ASP A 120 -12.47 6.43 -13.04
N ARG A 121 -11.60 7.45 -12.99
CA ARG A 121 -11.10 8.18 -14.16
C ARG A 121 -9.88 7.53 -14.82
N HIS A 122 -8.93 7.06 -14.02
CA HIS A 122 -7.59 6.65 -14.47
C HIS A 122 -7.32 5.15 -14.31
N GLY A 123 -8.26 4.42 -13.70
CA GLY A 123 -8.14 3.00 -13.39
C GLY A 123 -7.10 2.71 -12.31
N VAL A 124 -6.94 1.42 -12.01
CA VAL A 124 -5.92 0.94 -11.06
C VAL A 124 -4.50 1.19 -11.57
N SER A 125 -4.28 1.12 -12.89
CA SER A 125 -2.98 1.47 -13.49
C SER A 125 -2.61 2.93 -13.24
N GLY A 126 -3.56 3.85 -13.37
CA GLY A 126 -3.34 5.26 -13.02
C GLY A 126 -3.01 5.44 -11.54
N LEU A 127 -3.68 4.68 -10.65
CA LEU A 127 -3.37 4.70 -9.22
C LEU A 127 -1.95 4.20 -8.93
N VAL A 128 -1.49 3.12 -9.58
CA VAL A 128 -0.11 2.62 -9.42
C VAL A 128 0.89 3.70 -9.81
N THR A 129 0.68 4.34 -10.96
CA THR A 129 1.52 5.47 -11.39
C THR A 129 1.46 6.60 -10.35
N ALA A 130 0.27 7.00 -9.90
CA ALA A 130 0.11 8.06 -8.89
C ALA A 130 0.83 7.74 -7.57
N ILE A 131 0.89 6.48 -7.13
CA ILE A 131 1.64 6.06 -5.95
C ILE A 131 3.15 6.30 -6.14
N GLU A 132 3.71 6.03 -7.33
CA GLU A 132 5.11 6.35 -7.62
C GLU A 132 5.37 7.86 -7.52
N TYR A 133 4.45 8.68 -8.05
CA TYR A 133 4.53 10.12 -7.85
C TYR A 133 4.38 10.51 -6.38
N GLY A 134 3.46 9.87 -5.65
CA GLY A 134 3.21 10.05 -4.23
C GLY A 134 4.43 9.79 -3.34
N ARG A 135 5.24 8.76 -3.67
CA ARG A 135 6.49 8.49 -2.93
C ARG A 135 7.50 9.63 -3.08
N ALA A 136 7.74 10.07 -4.30
CA ALA A 136 8.64 11.20 -4.54
C ALA A 136 8.08 12.53 -4.01
N TYR A 137 6.76 12.69 -4.00
CA TYR A 137 6.08 13.84 -3.38
C TYR A 137 6.28 13.85 -1.85
N THR A 138 6.10 12.69 -1.20
CA THR A 138 6.33 12.50 0.25
C THR A 138 7.76 12.86 0.65
N GLN A 139 8.73 12.57 -0.21
CA GLN A 139 10.15 12.92 -0.03
C GLN A 139 10.50 14.34 -0.46
N SER A 140 9.53 15.18 -0.81
CA SER A 140 9.74 16.54 -1.36
C SER A 140 10.61 16.61 -2.63
N LYS A 141 10.73 15.50 -3.36
CA LYS A 141 11.49 15.40 -4.62
C LYS A 141 10.68 15.78 -5.86
N MET A 142 9.37 15.99 -5.70
CA MET A 142 8.50 16.50 -6.75
C MET A 142 7.38 17.39 -6.19
N ASN A 143 6.55 17.91 -7.08
CA ASN A 143 5.29 18.59 -6.74
C ASN A 143 4.18 18.23 -7.75
N ALA A 144 2.93 18.56 -7.41
CA ALA A 144 1.77 18.24 -8.24
C ALA A 144 1.82 18.82 -9.67
N ARG A 145 2.50 19.95 -9.90
CA ARG A 145 2.61 20.52 -11.25
C ARG A 145 3.42 19.64 -12.19
N ILE A 146 4.40 18.90 -11.67
CA ILE A 146 5.20 17.94 -12.44
C ILE A 146 4.32 16.78 -12.86
N MET A 147 3.65 16.13 -11.90
CA MET A 147 2.70 15.05 -12.19
C MET A 147 1.60 15.48 -13.16
N ALA A 148 0.98 16.63 -12.92
CA ALA A 148 -0.10 17.15 -13.77
C ALA A 148 0.33 17.32 -15.23
N ARG A 149 1.56 17.83 -15.45
CA ARG A 149 2.12 17.98 -16.79
C ARG A 149 2.40 16.62 -17.44
N GLU A 150 2.97 15.68 -16.70
CA GLU A 150 3.43 14.38 -17.23
C GLU A 150 2.29 13.38 -17.44
N GLN A 151 1.26 13.46 -16.61
CA GLN A 151 0.04 12.64 -16.71
C GLN A 151 -1.08 13.34 -17.48
N GLU A 152 -0.85 14.57 -17.97
CA GLU A 152 -1.83 15.39 -18.69
C GLU A 152 -3.16 15.58 -17.94
N ILE A 153 -3.10 15.70 -16.60
CA ILE A 153 -4.26 15.91 -15.71
C ILE A 153 -4.30 17.33 -15.13
N PRO A 154 -5.46 17.83 -14.65
CA PRO A 154 -5.53 19.11 -13.96
C PRO A 154 -4.62 19.16 -12.73
N VAL A 155 -3.95 20.29 -12.51
CA VAL A 155 -3.05 20.49 -11.34
C VAL A 155 -3.78 20.26 -10.02
N LEU A 156 -5.04 20.67 -9.91
CA LEU A 156 -5.84 20.42 -8.71
C LEU A 156 -6.08 18.92 -8.49
N GLU A 157 -6.36 18.17 -9.54
CA GLU A 157 -6.56 16.72 -9.45
C GLU A 157 -5.28 16.00 -9.02
N ALA A 158 -4.13 16.40 -9.58
CA ALA A 158 -2.82 15.91 -9.18
C ALA A 158 -2.50 16.25 -7.71
N GLU A 159 -2.73 17.48 -7.27
CA GLU A 159 -2.48 17.89 -5.89
C GLU A 159 -3.36 17.11 -4.91
N THR A 160 -4.66 17.00 -5.22
CA THR A 160 -5.60 16.25 -4.38
C THR A 160 -5.16 14.79 -4.24
N ILE A 161 -4.90 14.07 -5.34
CA ILE A 161 -4.52 12.65 -5.23
C ILE A 161 -3.18 12.46 -4.51
N LEU A 162 -2.21 13.36 -4.71
CA LEU A 162 -0.90 13.26 -4.04
C LEU A 162 -1.01 13.47 -2.53
N GLN A 163 -1.89 14.37 -2.07
CA GLN A 163 -2.14 14.57 -0.64
C GLN A 163 -2.78 13.33 0.00
N GLU A 164 -3.80 12.73 -0.65
CA GLU A 164 -4.43 11.51 -0.15
C GLU A 164 -3.43 10.33 -0.11
N LEU A 165 -2.62 10.19 -1.16
CA LEU A 165 -1.62 9.12 -1.23
C LEU A 165 -0.46 9.33 -0.26
N GLN A 166 -0.11 10.59 0.08
CA GLN A 166 0.94 10.86 1.06
C GLN A 166 0.58 10.29 2.43
N GLU A 167 -0.67 10.46 2.89
CA GLU A 167 -1.13 9.88 4.16
C GLU A 167 -1.03 8.35 4.14
N ILE A 168 -1.50 7.73 3.07
CA ILE A 168 -1.47 6.26 2.88
C ILE A 168 -0.03 5.74 2.83
N ILE A 169 0.88 6.43 2.13
CA ILE A 169 2.29 6.03 2.00
C ILE A 169 3.00 6.11 3.34
N LEU A 170 2.76 7.17 4.13
CA LEU A 170 3.38 7.32 5.45
C LEU A 170 2.95 6.24 6.43
N GLU A 171 1.72 5.74 6.29
CA GLU A 171 1.19 4.64 7.11
C GLU A 171 1.71 3.27 6.64
N ALA A 172 1.66 2.99 5.33
CA ALA A 172 2.01 1.69 4.77
C ALA A 172 3.52 1.46 4.58
N GLU A 173 4.29 2.54 4.39
CA GLU A 173 5.73 2.54 4.12
C GLU A 173 6.45 3.53 5.08
N PRO A 174 6.47 3.27 6.40
CA PRO A 174 6.99 4.22 7.40
C PRO A 174 8.45 4.62 7.17
N ASP A 175 9.25 3.74 6.56
CA ASP A 175 10.66 3.98 6.25
C ASP A 175 10.86 5.09 5.20
N ILE A 176 9.86 5.37 4.34
CA ILE A 176 9.94 6.47 3.36
C ILE A 176 10.02 7.83 4.07
N SER A 177 9.35 7.99 5.21
CA SER A 177 9.38 9.23 6.01
C SER A 177 10.78 9.50 6.59
N THR A 178 11.48 8.44 7.02
CA THR A 178 12.83 8.55 7.62
C THR A 178 13.92 8.88 6.59
N SER A 179 13.64 8.73 5.29
CA SER A 179 14.57 9.09 4.22
C SER A 179 14.68 10.60 3.93
N LEU A 180 13.88 11.44 4.62
CA LEU A 180 14.24 12.84 4.81
C LEU A 180 15.52 12.86 5.66
N ASN A 181 16.68 12.87 5.00
CA ASN A 181 17.98 12.92 5.65
C ASN A 181 18.05 14.18 6.53
N ILE A 182 17.74 14.04 7.81
CA ILE A 182 17.93 15.09 8.81
C ILE A 182 19.41 15.52 8.81
N GLU A 183 20.32 14.58 8.50
CA GLU A 183 21.76 14.83 8.31
C GLU A 183 22.07 15.81 7.17
N GLU A 184 21.26 15.86 6.10
CA GLU A 184 21.43 16.78 4.97
C GLU A 184 20.84 18.17 5.27
N LEU A 185 19.78 18.22 6.09
CA LEU A 185 19.22 19.48 6.60
C LEU A 185 20.12 20.15 7.66
N ASP A 186 20.73 19.37 8.56
CA ASP A 186 21.66 19.90 9.58
C ASP A 186 22.94 20.45 8.92
N ALA A 187 23.45 19.79 7.88
CA ALA A 187 24.58 20.29 7.10
C ALA A 187 24.27 21.64 6.41
N ALA A 188 23.03 21.87 6.00
CA ALA A 188 22.59 23.14 5.39
C ALA A 188 22.34 24.27 6.40
N VAL A 189 22.27 23.97 7.71
CA VAL A 189 22.14 24.98 8.77
C VAL A 189 23.50 25.50 9.22
N ASP A 190 24.54 24.65 9.21
CA ASP A 190 25.91 25.05 9.58
C ASP A 190 26.63 25.89 8.49
N GLU A 191 26.08 25.98 7.28
CA GLU A 191 26.62 26.81 6.19
C GLU A 191 26.00 28.21 6.08
N ARG A 192 25.23 28.68 7.08
CA ARG A 192 24.91 30.12 7.16
C ARG A 192 26.04 30.84 7.91
N PRO A 193 26.95 31.57 7.23
CA PRO A 193 27.75 32.55 7.93
C PRO A 193 26.80 33.64 8.45
N ASP A 194 26.98 34.01 9.72
CA ASP A 194 26.37 35.19 10.31
C ASP A 194 26.59 36.41 9.40
N GLU A 195 25.51 37.07 8.98
CA GLU A 195 25.54 38.43 8.40
C GLU A 195 25.01 39.44 9.43
#